data_AF-A0A926AU54-F1
#
_entry.id   AF-A0A926AU54-F1
#
_cell.length_a   1.000
_cell.length_b   1.000
_cell.length_c   1.000
_cell.angle_alpha   90.00
_cell.angle_beta   90.00
_cell.angle_gamma   90.00
#
_symmetry.space_group_name_H-M   'P 1'
#
loop_
_entity.id
_entity.type
_entity.pdbx_description
1 polymer ?
#
loop_
_entity_poly.entity_id
_entity_poly.type
_entity_poly.pdbx_seq_one_letter_code
_entity_poly.pdbx_strand_id
1 'polypeptide(L)'
;MALSRRQFIARAGIFGIAATAPLQALYTKAAQGQSVYGPGYGPLVPDPNGLLDLPIGFRYRVFSSFGQIMSDGNPVPGGHDGMAAFAGPRGTTILVRNHELSPDSGSTVIAPAGKKYDPLSRGGTTTLIVGPQNRLIADFASLAGTYRNCAGGPTPWGSYISCEENTSTPETNPAVTVPHGFNFEVPASATSVVDPVPLVEMGRFNHEA
;
A
#
# COMPACT_ATOMS: atom_id res chain seq x y z
N MET A 1 23.51 -10.80 38.79
CA MET A 1 22.56 -10.87 39.94
C MET A 1 21.21 -11.31 39.42
N ALA A 2 20.67 -12.44 39.90
CA ALA A 2 19.37 -12.95 39.47
C ALA A 2 18.25 -12.25 40.26
N LEU A 3 17.25 -11.71 39.57
CA LEU A 3 16.06 -11.12 40.18
C LEU A 3 15.23 -12.22 40.85
N SER A 4 14.82 -12.02 42.10
CA SER A 4 13.96 -12.98 42.79
C SER A 4 12.52 -12.90 42.27
N ARG A 5 11.77 -14.02 42.32
CA ARG A 5 10.35 -14.08 41.89
C ARG A 5 9.49 -13.02 42.57
N ARG A 6 9.74 -12.70 43.85
CA ARG A 6 9.06 -11.62 44.58
C ARG A 6 9.38 -10.24 44.03
N GLN A 7 10.65 -9.98 43.71
CA GLN A 7 11.07 -8.71 43.10
C GLN A 7 10.51 -8.54 41.69
N PHE A 8 10.39 -9.63 40.93
CA PHE A 8 9.75 -9.61 39.61
C PHE A 8 8.26 -9.28 39.70
N ILE A 9 7.49 -9.96 40.57
CA ILE A 9 6.04 -9.72 40.71
C ILE A 9 5.75 -8.32 41.26
N ALA A 10 6.51 -7.86 42.27
CA ALA A 10 6.33 -6.52 42.82
C ALA A 10 6.63 -5.42 41.79
N ARG A 11 7.65 -5.60 40.93
CA ARG A 11 7.95 -4.65 39.86
C ARG A 11 6.94 -4.74 38.71
N ALA A 12 6.49 -5.95 38.34
CA ALA A 12 5.46 -6.14 37.32
C ALA A 12 4.11 -5.49 37.71
N GLY A 13 3.73 -5.52 38.99
CA GLY A 13 2.53 -4.83 39.49
C GLY A 13 2.59 -3.30 39.36
N ILE A 14 3.77 -2.70 39.57
CA ILE A 14 4.00 -1.25 39.39
C ILE A 14 3.90 -0.85 37.91
N PHE A 15 4.41 -1.69 37.00
CA PHE A 15 4.25 -1.49 35.55
C PHE A 15 2.79 -1.63 35.09
N GLY A 16 2.01 -2.52 35.71
CA GLY A 16 0.59 -2.72 35.37
C GLY A 16 -0.30 -1.50 35.65
N ILE A 17 -0.07 -0.79 36.76
CA ILE A 17 -0.86 0.41 37.13
C ILE A 17 -0.49 1.62 36.26
N ALA A 18 0.78 1.78 35.90
CA ALA A 18 1.22 2.85 35.00
C ALA A 18 0.70 2.64 33.56
N ALA A 19 0.56 1.39 33.11
CA ALA A 19 0.04 1.06 31.78
C ALA A 19 -1.47 1.34 31.61
N THR A 20 -2.25 1.35 32.70
CA THR A 20 -3.71 1.60 32.64
C THR A 20 -4.09 3.07 32.82
N ALA A 21 -3.18 3.92 33.32
CA ALA A 21 -3.46 5.33 33.58
C ALA A 21 -3.89 6.14 32.34
N PRO A 22 -3.30 5.96 31.14
CA PRO A 22 -3.77 6.67 29.93
C PRO A 22 -5.18 6.25 29.51
N LEU A 23 -5.50 4.95 29.65
CA LEU A 23 -6.81 4.41 29.35
C LEU A 23 -7.87 4.92 30.35
N GLN A 24 -7.53 4.95 31.64
CA GLN A 24 -8.38 5.50 32.69
C GLN A 24 -8.61 7.02 32.52
N ALA A 25 -7.61 7.77 32.06
CA ALA A 25 -7.76 9.18 31.71
C ALA A 25 -8.72 9.37 30.52
N LEU A 26 -8.66 8.49 29.51
CA LEU A 26 -9.56 8.50 28.36
C LEU A 26 -11.02 8.20 28.77
N TYR A 27 -11.22 7.17 29.60
CA TYR A 27 -12.55 6.86 30.16
C TYR A 27 -13.07 7.97 31.07
N THR A 28 -12.21 8.62 31.85
CA THR A 28 -12.60 9.77 32.69
C THR A 28 -13.05 10.95 31.82
N LYS A 29 -12.35 11.26 30.73
CA LYS A 29 -12.77 12.29 29.77
C LYS A 29 -14.14 11.96 29.16
N ALA A 30 -14.33 10.73 28.71
CA ALA A 30 -15.60 10.28 28.16
C ALA A 30 -16.75 10.39 29.19
N ALA A 31 -16.51 9.96 30.44
CA ALA A 31 -17.49 10.04 31.53
C ALA A 31 -17.83 11.49 31.92
N GLN A 32 -16.90 12.43 31.73
CA GLN A 32 -17.11 13.87 31.94
C GLN A 32 -17.70 14.59 30.72
N GLY A 33 -18.07 13.87 29.65
CA GLY A 33 -18.57 14.46 28.40
C GLY A 33 -17.53 15.29 27.64
N GLN A 34 -16.24 15.12 27.98
CA GLN A 34 -15.14 15.79 27.29
C GLN A 34 -14.73 14.99 26.06
N SER A 35 -14.26 15.69 25.02
CA SER A 35 -13.69 15.05 23.84
C SER A 35 -12.52 14.14 24.23
N VAL A 36 -12.63 12.86 23.86
CA VAL A 36 -11.52 11.89 23.93
C VAL A 36 -10.50 12.12 22.82
N TYR A 37 -10.87 12.90 21.79
CA TYR A 37 -9.98 13.37 20.74
C TYR A 37 -9.22 14.62 21.20
N GLY A 38 -7.93 14.67 20.89
CA GLY A 38 -7.14 15.90 21.03
C GLY A 38 -7.60 17.00 20.07
N PRO A 39 -6.97 18.18 20.09
CA PRO A 39 -7.36 19.32 19.25
C PRO A 39 -7.23 19.08 17.72
N GLY A 40 -6.73 17.91 17.30
CA GLY A 40 -6.45 17.60 15.90
C GLY A 40 -5.34 18.48 15.33
N TYR A 41 -5.31 18.62 14.01
CA TYR A 41 -4.33 19.44 13.30
C TYR A 41 -4.87 20.82 12.91
N GLY A 42 -6.09 21.18 13.34
CA GLY A 42 -6.79 22.40 12.94
C GLY A 42 -7.59 22.25 11.64
N PRO A 43 -8.23 23.33 11.17
CA PRO A 43 -9.05 23.32 9.96
C PRO A 43 -8.18 23.14 8.70
N LEU A 44 -8.78 22.58 7.65
CA LEU A 44 -8.14 22.49 6.34
C LEU A 44 -8.10 23.86 5.66
N VAL A 45 -7.00 24.15 4.99
CA VAL A 45 -6.82 25.33 4.15
C VAL A 45 -7.02 24.91 2.69
N PRO A 46 -7.93 25.56 1.94
CA PRO A 46 -8.13 25.26 0.53
C PRO A 46 -6.83 25.35 -0.27
N ASP A 47 -6.52 24.29 -1.03
CA ASP A 47 -5.39 24.26 -1.93
C ASP A 47 -5.67 25.11 -3.18
N PRO A 48 -4.83 26.11 -3.51
CA PRO A 48 -4.99 26.89 -4.73
C PRO A 48 -5.00 26.04 -6.02
N ASN A 49 -4.38 24.86 -6.00
CA ASN A 49 -4.37 23.93 -7.13
C ASN A 49 -5.49 22.88 -7.06
N GLY A 50 -6.28 22.87 -5.99
CA GLY A 50 -7.43 22.00 -5.80
C GLY A 50 -7.12 20.51 -5.65
N LEU A 51 -5.89 20.14 -5.26
CA LEU A 51 -5.50 18.74 -5.12
C LEU A 51 -5.75 18.20 -3.71
N LEU A 52 -5.19 18.87 -2.68
CA LEU A 52 -5.32 18.44 -1.28
C LEU A 52 -5.38 19.64 -0.34
N ASP A 53 -6.55 19.86 0.25
CA ASP A 53 -6.71 20.81 1.35
C ASP A 53 -6.05 20.24 2.61
N LEU A 54 -5.10 20.99 3.19
CA LEU A 54 -4.30 20.54 4.32
C LEU A 54 -4.35 21.53 5.48
N PRO A 55 -4.17 21.07 6.73
CA PRO A 55 -4.06 21.98 7.86
C PRO A 55 -2.84 22.90 7.77
N ILE A 56 -2.88 24.03 8.48
CA ILE A 56 -1.75 24.97 8.53
C ILE A 56 -0.47 24.26 8.98
N GLY A 57 0.62 24.46 8.22
CA GLY A 57 1.92 23.86 8.48
C GLY A 57 2.18 22.53 7.76
N PHE A 58 1.14 21.89 7.22
CA PHE A 58 1.27 20.70 6.38
C PHE A 58 1.57 21.07 4.94
N ARG A 59 2.26 20.17 4.22
CA ARG A 59 2.61 20.32 2.81
C ARG A 59 2.55 18.95 2.15
N TYR A 60 2.14 18.91 0.88
CA TYR A 60 2.23 17.71 0.06
C TYR A 60 3.24 17.90 -1.07
N ARG A 61 3.60 16.78 -1.70
CA ARG A 61 4.30 16.75 -2.97
C ARG A 61 3.72 15.64 -3.83
N VAL A 62 3.47 15.95 -5.09
CA VAL A 62 3.08 14.95 -6.10
C VAL A 62 4.35 14.29 -6.63
N PHE A 63 4.40 12.96 -6.56
CA PHE A 63 5.53 12.18 -7.10
C PHE A 63 5.26 11.74 -8.53
N SER A 64 4.07 11.19 -8.79
CA SER A 64 3.70 10.52 -10.03
C SER A 64 2.23 10.82 -10.32
N SER A 65 1.93 11.25 -11.54
CA SER A 65 0.57 11.53 -12.00
C SER A 65 0.23 10.69 -13.23
N PHE A 66 -1.03 10.26 -13.31
CA PHE A 66 -1.56 9.49 -14.44
C PHE A 66 -1.12 10.09 -15.79
N GLY A 67 -0.63 9.23 -16.68
CA GLY A 67 -0.21 9.60 -18.03
C GLY A 67 1.17 10.30 -18.14
N GLN A 68 1.80 10.69 -17.04
CA GLN A 68 3.20 11.13 -17.07
C GLN A 68 4.11 9.97 -17.49
N ILE A 69 5.22 10.27 -18.16
CA ILE A 69 6.18 9.24 -18.56
C ILE A 69 7.02 8.85 -17.35
N MET A 70 6.97 7.58 -16.98
CA MET A 70 7.82 6.97 -15.96
C MET A 70 9.25 6.80 -16.47
N SER A 71 10.14 6.45 -15.56
CA SER A 71 11.57 6.28 -15.82
C SER A 71 11.89 5.10 -16.75
N ASP A 72 10.98 4.13 -16.87
CA ASP A 72 11.05 3.02 -17.82
C ASP A 72 10.51 3.37 -19.23
N GLY A 73 10.06 4.61 -19.43
CA GLY A 73 9.54 5.10 -20.71
C GLY A 73 8.04 4.85 -20.94
N ASN A 74 7.35 4.14 -20.04
CA ASN A 74 5.91 3.91 -20.13
C ASN A 74 5.11 5.02 -19.42
N PRO A 75 3.87 5.31 -19.82
CA PRO A 75 3.00 6.20 -19.06
C PRO A 75 2.62 5.59 -17.71
N VAL A 76 2.50 6.43 -16.69
CA VAL A 76 1.93 6.07 -15.38
C VAL A 76 0.50 5.55 -15.59
N PRO A 77 0.21 4.28 -15.24
CA PRO A 77 -1.13 3.73 -15.34
C PRO A 77 -2.09 4.41 -14.36
N GLY A 78 -3.38 4.45 -14.67
CA GLY A 78 -4.41 5.01 -13.80
C GLY A 78 -4.78 4.08 -12.65
N GLY A 79 -5.88 4.38 -11.95
CA GLY A 79 -6.41 3.50 -10.89
C GLY A 79 -5.45 3.30 -9.72
N HIS A 80 -4.70 4.34 -9.32
CA HIS A 80 -3.81 4.25 -8.16
C HIS A 80 -4.61 3.84 -6.91
N ASP A 81 -4.20 2.77 -6.25
CA ASP A 81 -4.88 2.27 -5.05
C ASP A 81 -3.84 1.90 -3.97
N GLY A 82 -4.03 0.81 -3.24
CA GLY A 82 -3.22 0.45 -2.09
C GLY A 82 -1.73 0.38 -2.38
N MET A 83 -0.95 0.75 -1.37
CA MET A 83 0.50 0.81 -1.46
C MET A 83 1.17 0.60 -0.11
N ALA A 84 2.42 0.16 -0.13
CA ALA A 84 3.28 0.09 1.04
C ALA A 84 4.61 0.80 0.79
N ALA A 85 5.17 1.33 1.88
CA ALA A 85 6.48 1.98 1.88
C ALA A 85 7.54 1.07 2.52
N PHE A 86 8.69 0.98 1.87
CA PHE A 86 9.83 0.17 2.29
C PHE A 86 11.08 1.03 2.38
N ALA A 87 11.96 0.70 3.32
CA ALA A 87 13.29 1.30 3.38
C ALA A 87 14.12 0.85 2.17
N GLY A 88 14.65 1.81 1.42
CA GLY A 88 15.53 1.59 0.29
C GLY A 88 17.00 1.93 0.59
N PRO A 89 17.92 1.58 -0.33
CA PRO A 89 19.34 1.86 -0.17
C PRO A 89 19.62 3.37 -0.05
N ARG A 90 20.64 3.74 0.74
CA ARG A 90 21.09 5.14 0.89
C ARG A 90 19.98 6.09 1.37
N GLY A 91 19.06 5.60 2.20
CA GLY A 91 17.99 6.40 2.79
C GLY A 91 16.88 6.78 1.81
N THR A 92 16.72 6.04 0.72
CA THR A 92 15.54 6.18 -0.13
C THR A 92 14.33 5.50 0.51
N THR A 93 13.15 5.89 0.07
CA THR A 93 11.88 5.19 0.33
C THR A 93 11.42 4.56 -0.97
N ILE A 94 11.09 3.27 -0.92
CA ILE A 94 10.50 2.55 -2.06
C ILE A 94 9.00 2.43 -1.80
N LEU A 95 8.18 2.85 -2.75
CA LEU A 95 6.74 2.63 -2.73
C LEU A 95 6.39 1.57 -3.77
N VAL A 96 5.66 0.52 -3.38
CA VAL A 96 5.00 -0.39 -4.32
C VAL A 96 3.52 -0.05 -4.31
N ARG A 97 2.95 0.31 -5.46
CA ARG A 97 1.60 0.88 -5.60
C ARG A 97 0.78 0.07 -6.59
N ASN A 98 -0.44 -0.28 -6.19
CA ASN A 98 -1.42 -0.95 -7.03
C ASN A 98 -2.03 -0.05 -8.11
N HIS A 99 -2.48 -0.71 -9.17
CA HIS A 99 -3.32 -0.15 -10.21
C HIS A 99 -4.59 -0.99 -10.36
N GLU A 100 -5.70 -0.48 -9.81
CA GLU A 100 -7.02 -1.12 -9.79
C GLU A 100 -7.70 -1.04 -11.17
N LEU A 101 -7.11 -1.73 -12.15
CA LEU A 101 -7.52 -1.68 -13.54
C LEU A 101 -8.15 -2.99 -14.01
N SER A 102 -9.22 -2.86 -14.77
CA SER A 102 -9.93 -3.92 -15.48
C SER A 102 -9.50 -3.99 -16.96
N PRO A 103 -9.77 -5.09 -17.69
CA PRO A 103 -9.47 -5.21 -19.13
C PRO A 103 -10.01 -4.05 -20.00
N ASP A 104 -11.12 -3.44 -19.61
CA ASP A 104 -11.78 -2.33 -20.31
C ASP A 104 -11.29 -0.94 -19.89
N SER A 105 -10.36 -0.84 -18.92
CA SER A 105 -9.88 0.45 -18.39
C SER A 105 -9.17 1.32 -19.45
N GLY A 106 -9.09 2.64 -19.25
CA GLY A 106 -8.42 3.54 -20.22
C GLY A 106 -6.88 3.43 -20.27
N SER A 107 -6.26 2.67 -19.36
CA SER A 107 -4.81 2.57 -19.22
C SER A 107 -4.39 1.16 -18.80
N THR A 108 -3.09 0.87 -18.77
CA THR A 108 -2.59 -0.46 -18.39
C THR A 108 -1.19 -0.36 -17.82
N VAL A 109 -0.85 -1.27 -16.91
CA VAL A 109 0.54 -1.54 -16.56
C VAL A 109 1.22 -2.23 -17.75
N ILE A 110 2.11 -1.51 -18.43
CA ILE A 110 2.83 -2.03 -19.61
C ILE A 110 4.02 -2.88 -19.14
N ALA A 111 4.11 -4.10 -19.67
CA ALA A 111 5.18 -5.04 -19.41
C ALA A 111 5.39 -5.97 -20.64
N PRO A 112 6.56 -6.63 -20.77
CA PRO A 112 6.78 -7.67 -21.78
C PRO A 112 5.70 -8.75 -21.71
N ALA A 113 5.31 -9.32 -22.87
CA ALA A 113 4.21 -10.29 -22.94
C ALA A 113 4.39 -11.51 -22.00
N GLY A 114 5.63 -12.02 -21.88
CA GLY A 114 5.94 -13.14 -20.97
C GLY A 114 5.99 -12.78 -19.47
N LYS A 115 5.70 -11.52 -19.11
CA LYS A 115 5.70 -11.01 -17.73
C LYS A 115 4.29 -10.60 -17.26
N LYS A 116 3.26 -10.99 -18.01
CA LYS A 116 1.85 -10.74 -17.66
C LYS A 116 1.20 -12.02 -17.17
N TYR A 117 0.43 -11.93 -16.07
CA TYR A 117 -0.36 -13.07 -15.60
C TYR A 117 -1.42 -13.47 -16.64
N ASP A 118 -2.24 -12.49 -17.03
CA ASP A 118 -3.17 -12.58 -18.15
C ASP A 118 -2.82 -11.50 -19.19
N PRO A 119 -2.59 -11.85 -20.47
CA PRO A 119 -2.31 -10.88 -21.53
C PRO A 119 -3.41 -9.82 -21.73
N LEU A 120 -4.67 -10.13 -21.39
CA LEU A 120 -5.82 -9.23 -21.58
C LEU A 120 -6.07 -8.32 -20.37
N SER A 121 -5.55 -8.69 -19.20
CA SER A 121 -5.71 -7.90 -17.98
C SER A 121 -4.70 -6.76 -17.89
N ARG A 122 -5.11 -5.68 -17.22
CA ARG A 122 -4.45 -4.37 -17.32
C ARG A 122 -3.93 -3.82 -16.01
N GLY A 123 -4.29 -4.43 -14.89
CA GLY A 123 -3.81 -4.10 -13.55
C GLY A 123 -2.39 -4.58 -13.32
N GLY A 124 -1.95 -4.38 -12.08
CA GLY A 124 -0.62 -4.69 -11.60
C GLY A 124 -0.13 -3.67 -10.60
N THR A 125 1.19 -3.49 -10.55
CA THR A 125 1.83 -2.52 -9.67
C THR A 125 2.89 -1.72 -10.39
N THR A 126 3.16 -0.53 -9.85
CA THR A 126 4.38 0.24 -10.14
C THR A 126 5.20 0.41 -8.87
N THR A 127 6.51 0.50 -9.04
CA THR A 127 7.46 0.79 -7.98
C THR A 127 8.01 2.20 -8.17
N LEU A 128 7.97 3.02 -7.13
CA LEU A 128 8.53 4.37 -7.10
C LEU A 128 9.68 4.42 -6.09
N ILE A 129 10.81 5.00 -6.49
CA ILE A 129 11.97 5.24 -5.65
C ILE A 129 12.03 6.72 -5.31
N VAL A 130 11.73 7.06 -4.06
CA VAL A 130 11.74 8.42 -3.53
C VAL A 130 13.03 8.66 -2.76
N GLY A 131 13.77 9.68 -3.18
CA GLY A 131 15.02 10.09 -2.59
C GLY A 131 14.90 11.15 -1.49
N PRO A 132 16.06 11.67 -1.05
CA PRO A 132 16.14 12.82 -0.16
C PRO A 132 15.27 14.00 -0.63
N GLN A 133 14.73 14.75 0.34
CA GLN A 133 13.83 15.89 0.09
C GLN A 133 12.57 15.51 -0.71
N ASN A 134 12.11 14.25 -0.59
CA ASN A 134 10.91 13.73 -1.24
C ASN A 134 10.97 13.85 -2.78
N ARG A 135 12.16 13.71 -3.38
CA ARG A 135 12.31 13.76 -4.84
C ARG A 135 12.11 12.38 -5.44
N LEU A 136 11.22 12.22 -6.41
CA LEU A 136 11.14 10.99 -7.20
C LEU A 136 12.45 10.82 -8.00
N ILE A 137 13.13 9.69 -7.79
CA ILE A 137 14.38 9.33 -8.45
C ILE A 137 14.08 8.44 -9.65
N ALA A 138 13.21 7.46 -9.48
CA ALA A 138 12.82 6.51 -10.52
C ALA A 138 11.43 5.96 -10.25
N ASP A 139 10.76 5.51 -11.30
CA ASP A 139 9.50 4.79 -11.26
C ASP A 139 9.36 3.86 -12.47
N PHE A 140 8.76 2.69 -12.27
CA PHE A 140 8.65 1.64 -13.29
C PHE A 140 7.56 0.62 -12.93
N ALA A 141 7.07 -0.14 -13.92
CA ALA A 141 6.18 -1.27 -13.68
C ALA A 141 6.87 -2.41 -12.90
N SER A 142 6.20 -2.98 -11.89
CA SER A 142 6.75 -4.06 -11.06
C SER A 142 5.94 -5.36 -11.04
N LEU A 143 4.65 -5.32 -11.37
CA LEU A 143 3.78 -6.49 -11.61
C LEU A 143 2.81 -6.12 -12.72
N ALA A 144 2.43 -7.05 -13.61
CA ALA A 144 1.50 -6.75 -14.69
C ALA A 144 0.61 -7.94 -15.06
N GLY A 145 -0.50 -7.63 -15.74
CA GLY A 145 -1.45 -8.62 -16.24
C GLY A 145 -2.38 -9.18 -15.17
N THR A 146 -2.46 -8.54 -14.02
CA THR A 146 -3.43 -8.86 -12.95
C THR A 146 -4.68 -8.00 -13.08
N TYR A 147 -5.73 -8.32 -12.33
CA TYR A 147 -7.07 -7.76 -12.49
C TYR A 147 -7.51 -7.01 -11.22
N ARG A 148 -7.82 -5.71 -11.35
CA ARG A 148 -8.34 -4.86 -10.25
C ARG A 148 -7.56 -5.04 -8.95
N ASN A 149 -6.27 -4.75 -9.00
CA ASN A 149 -5.43 -4.74 -7.82
C ASN A 149 -5.93 -3.65 -6.86
N CYS A 150 -6.61 -4.02 -5.79
CA CYS A 150 -7.22 -3.08 -4.84
C CYS A 150 -6.17 -2.60 -3.84
N ALA A 151 -6.03 -3.26 -2.69
CA ALA A 151 -4.95 -3.01 -1.75
C ALA A 151 -4.06 -4.24 -1.55
N GLY A 152 -3.62 -4.45 -0.32
CA GLY A 152 -2.60 -5.43 -0.01
C GLY A 152 -1.81 -5.10 1.25
N GLY A 153 -0.75 -5.87 1.49
CA GLY A 153 0.02 -5.78 2.73
C GLY A 153 1.53 -5.95 2.55
N PRO A 154 2.35 -5.20 3.31
CA PRO A 154 3.79 -5.46 3.36
C PRO A 154 4.06 -6.75 4.14
N THR A 155 5.00 -7.55 3.64
CA THR A 155 5.48 -8.73 4.34
C THR A 155 6.66 -8.39 5.26
N PRO A 156 6.89 -9.15 6.35
CA PRO A 156 8.05 -8.96 7.22
C PRO A 156 9.41 -9.13 6.54
N TRP A 157 9.47 -9.79 5.38
CA TRP A 157 10.70 -10.05 4.61
C TRP A 157 10.92 -9.06 3.47
N GLY A 158 10.12 -8.00 3.37
CA GLY A 158 10.38 -6.87 2.46
C GLY A 158 9.80 -7.03 1.05
N SER A 159 8.60 -7.60 0.96
CA SER A 159 7.78 -7.60 -0.26
C SER A 159 6.41 -6.99 0.01
N TYR A 160 5.67 -6.68 -1.05
CA TYR A 160 4.28 -6.25 -1.02
C TYR A 160 3.41 -7.34 -1.62
N ILE A 161 2.36 -7.74 -0.93
CA ILE A 161 1.31 -8.60 -1.48
C ILE A 161 0.27 -7.68 -2.14
N SER A 162 0.07 -7.83 -3.44
CA SER A 162 -0.98 -7.15 -4.20
C SER A 162 -2.18 -8.08 -4.37
N CYS A 163 -3.39 -7.55 -4.19
CA CYS A 163 -4.62 -8.33 -4.08
C CYS A 163 -5.58 -8.05 -5.25
N GLU A 164 -6.01 -9.08 -5.98
CA GLU A 164 -7.05 -8.95 -7.01
C GLU A 164 -8.46 -8.91 -6.38
N GLU A 165 -9.22 -7.83 -6.60
CA GLU A 165 -10.63 -7.72 -6.20
C GLU A 165 -11.56 -8.18 -7.35
N ASN A 166 -11.31 -9.38 -7.88
CA ASN A 166 -12.14 -9.95 -8.94
C ASN A 166 -11.96 -11.47 -9.08
N THR A 167 -13.05 -12.22 -9.21
CA THR A 167 -13.01 -13.68 -9.40
C THR A 167 -13.45 -14.13 -10.79
N SER A 168 -13.20 -13.36 -11.84
CA SER A 168 -13.54 -13.77 -13.21
C SER A 168 -12.77 -15.02 -13.62
N THR A 169 -13.41 -15.84 -14.44
CA THR A 169 -12.77 -16.92 -15.21
C THR A 169 -13.10 -16.75 -16.69
N PRO A 170 -12.41 -17.46 -17.61
CA PRO A 170 -12.73 -17.43 -19.04
C PRO A 170 -14.18 -17.84 -19.35
N GLU A 171 -14.80 -18.66 -18.49
CA GLU A 171 -16.20 -19.06 -18.62
C GLU A 171 -17.17 -17.93 -18.25
N THR A 172 -16.82 -17.08 -17.28
CA THR A 172 -17.69 -16.01 -16.77
C THR A 172 -17.44 -14.67 -17.44
N ASN A 173 -16.24 -14.45 -17.99
CA ASN A 173 -15.83 -13.19 -18.59
C ASN A 173 -14.87 -13.45 -19.77
N PRO A 174 -15.29 -13.20 -21.02
CA PRO A 174 -14.45 -13.44 -22.20
C PRO A 174 -13.27 -12.47 -22.32
N ALA A 175 -13.20 -11.44 -21.47
CA ALA A 175 -12.08 -10.49 -21.43
C ALA A 175 -10.89 -10.98 -20.58
N VAL A 176 -10.91 -12.23 -20.12
CA VAL A 176 -9.79 -12.89 -19.42
C VAL A 176 -9.51 -14.26 -20.06
N THR A 177 -8.26 -14.70 -19.99
CA THR A 177 -7.76 -15.98 -20.51
C THR A 177 -7.42 -16.98 -19.42
N VAL A 178 -7.30 -16.53 -18.17
CA VAL A 178 -7.06 -17.37 -16.99
C VAL A 178 -7.99 -17.00 -15.82
N PRO A 179 -8.16 -17.87 -14.82
CA PRO A 179 -8.88 -17.50 -13.60
C PRO A 179 -8.18 -16.39 -12.81
N HIS A 180 -8.93 -15.40 -12.35
CA HIS A 180 -8.48 -14.33 -11.44
C HIS A 180 -9.02 -14.51 -10.02
N GLY A 181 -8.56 -13.69 -9.09
CA GLY A 181 -8.95 -13.65 -7.68
C GLY A 181 -7.85 -14.15 -6.78
N PHE A 182 -6.60 -13.91 -7.16
CA PHE A 182 -5.41 -14.33 -6.42
C PHE A 182 -4.60 -13.14 -5.94
N ASN A 183 -3.69 -13.42 -5.03
CA ASN A 183 -2.70 -12.46 -4.58
C ASN A 183 -1.36 -12.71 -5.26
N PHE A 184 -0.53 -11.67 -5.36
CA PHE A 184 0.76 -11.70 -6.03
C PHE A 184 1.81 -11.01 -5.18
N GLU A 185 2.99 -11.61 -5.09
CA GLU A 185 4.09 -11.06 -4.32
C GLU A 185 5.03 -10.22 -5.18
N VAL A 186 5.29 -8.99 -4.73
CA VAL A 186 6.21 -8.04 -5.38
C VAL A 186 7.31 -7.67 -4.39
N PRO A 187 8.54 -8.22 -4.51
CA PRO A 187 9.68 -7.81 -3.71
C PRO A 187 9.94 -6.31 -3.83
N ALA A 188 10.08 -5.60 -2.72
CA ALA A 188 10.36 -4.15 -2.74
C ALA A 188 11.74 -3.84 -3.36
N SER A 189 12.64 -4.81 -3.35
CA SER A 189 13.96 -4.72 -4.00
C SER A 189 13.94 -4.98 -5.51
N ALA A 190 12.79 -5.37 -6.09
CA ALA A 190 12.68 -5.62 -7.53
C ALA A 190 12.97 -4.32 -8.31
N THR A 191 13.82 -4.45 -9.33
CA THR A 191 14.23 -3.33 -10.21
C THR A 191 13.57 -3.38 -11.59
N SER A 192 12.65 -4.32 -11.80
CA SER A 192 11.89 -4.53 -13.03
C SER A 192 10.63 -5.34 -12.74
N VAL A 193 9.75 -5.50 -13.73
CA VAL A 193 8.57 -6.36 -13.64
C VAL A 193 8.97 -7.79 -13.24
N VAL A 194 8.32 -8.31 -12.20
CA VAL A 194 8.56 -9.67 -11.68
C VAL A 194 7.75 -10.71 -12.44
N ASP A 195 8.06 -11.99 -12.22
CA ASP A 195 7.20 -13.06 -12.72
C ASP A 195 5.88 -13.08 -11.94
N PRO A 196 4.72 -13.06 -12.60
CA PRO A 196 3.44 -12.90 -11.93
C PRO A 196 2.90 -14.26 -11.49
N VAL A 197 3.46 -14.77 -10.40
CA VAL A 197 3.08 -16.07 -9.82
C VAL A 197 1.92 -15.88 -8.84
N PRO A 198 0.74 -16.48 -9.08
CA PRO A 198 -0.39 -16.37 -8.15
C PRO A 198 -0.13 -17.17 -6.87
N LEU A 199 -0.44 -16.59 -5.72
CA LEU A 199 -0.36 -17.23 -4.41
C LEU A 199 -1.65 -18.01 -4.13
N VAL A 200 -1.80 -19.16 -4.78
CA VAL A 200 -3.04 -19.96 -4.76
C VAL A 200 -3.40 -20.48 -3.37
N GLU A 201 -2.41 -20.67 -2.49
CA GLU A 201 -2.60 -21.11 -1.10
C GLU A 201 -3.32 -20.05 -0.25
N MET A 202 -3.39 -18.80 -0.69
CA MET A 202 -4.14 -17.72 -0.03
C MET A 202 -5.64 -17.73 -0.36
N GLY A 203 -6.11 -18.73 -1.10
CA GLY A 203 -7.49 -18.86 -1.53
C GLY A 203 -7.83 -17.98 -2.74
N ARG A 204 -9.05 -18.13 -3.25
CA ARG A 204 -9.55 -17.42 -4.42
C ARG A 204 -10.89 -16.75 -4.14
N PHE A 205 -10.89 -15.43 -4.00
CA PHE A 205 -12.07 -14.59 -3.73
C PHE A 205 -11.76 -13.14 -4.11
N ASN A 206 -12.62 -12.19 -3.75
CA ASN A 206 -12.31 -10.77 -3.88
C ASN A 206 -11.44 -10.33 -2.71
N HIS A 207 -10.13 -10.15 -2.94
CA HIS A 207 -9.20 -9.74 -1.90
C HIS A 207 -9.09 -8.22 -1.85
N GLU A 208 -9.44 -7.63 -0.70
CA GLU A 208 -9.26 -6.20 -0.46
C GLU A 208 -7.80 -5.89 -0.08
N ALA A 209 -7.27 -6.56 0.95
CA ALA A 209 -5.91 -6.40 1.47
C ALA A 209 -5.36 -7.66 2.13
#